data_AF-A0AA39U9A4-F1
#
_entry.id   AF-A0AA39U9A4-F1
#
_cell.length_a   1.000
_cell.length_b   1.000
_cell.length_c   1.000
_cell.angle_alpha   90.00
_cell.angle_beta   90.00
_cell.angle_gamma   90.00
#
_symmetry.space_group_name_H-M   'P 1'
#
loop_
_entity.id
_entity.type
_entity.pdbx_description
1 polymer ?
#
loop_
_entity_poly.entity_id
_entity_poly.type
_entity_poly.pdbx_seq_one_letter_code
_entity_poly.pdbx_strand_id
1 'polypeptide(L)'
;MPASTTTSVTVLEALPENCGAYNVPGSECTDGMTATNVTFDDCGDPWTVCRCSNGNMTMDTVVDQLGRVPVGLRRYVATVVVLGDTSTHAYTLTNGDIHLFGGSAIETWLHESMHSFGFASGTSVSSASKWLDAIGNDSCAPDDYSLTNAVEDFAQVGVMKLYSLAHYGELPSGWEPECMKNQLAYMDGLPLFNRTTLFGNTCDIPGNSSGAR
;
A
#
# COMPACT_ATOMS: atom_id res chain seq x y z
N MET A 1 4.14 8.39 11.13
CA MET A 1 4.67 7.11 11.65
C MET A 1 6.17 7.10 11.43
N PRO A 2 7.00 6.63 12.38
CA PRO A 2 8.42 6.47 12.13
C PRO A 2 8.63 5.43 11.02
N ALA A 3 9.57 5.68 10.11
CA ALA A 3 9.92 4.72 9.07
C ALA A 3 10.71 3.54 9.67
N SER A 4 10.51 2.33 9.16
CA SER A 4 11.37 1.19 9.47
C SER A 4 12.81 1.46 9.02
N THR A 5 13.78 0.88 9.72
CA THR A 5 15.19 1.09 9.40
C THR A 5 15.58 0.11 8.29
N THR A 6 16.25 0.59 7.24
CA THR A 6 16.81 -0.31 6.23
C THR A 6 18.04 -1.03 6.77
N THR A 7 18.11 -2.33 6.51
CA THR A 7 19.30 -3.15 6.78
C THR A 7 20.18 -3.25 5.54
N SER A 8 19.59 -3.27 4.34
CA SER A 8 20.34 -3.20 3.09
C SER A 8 19.53 -2.61 1.94
N VAL A 9 20.24 -1.98 1.01
CA VAL A 9 19.71 -1.49 -0.28
C VAL A 9 20.71 -1.95 -1.34
N THR A 10 20.31 -2.92 -2.15
CA THR A 10 21.21 -3.61 -3.10
C THR A 10 20.68 -3.49 -4.51
N VAL A 11 21.37 -2.75 -5.36
CA VAL A 11 21.08 -2.68 -6.80
C VAL A 11 21.39 -4.03 -7.43
N LEU A 12 20.46 -4.55 -8.24
CA LEU A 12 20.62 -5.83 -8.91
C LEU A 12 21.36 -5.66 -10.23
N GLU A 13 22.30 -6.57 -10.51
CA GLU A 13 23.07 -6.56 -11.76
C GLU A 13 22.20 -6.86 -12.99
N ALA A 14 21.18 -7.70 -12.82
CA ALA A 14 20.23 -8.07 -13.85
C ALA A 14 18.82 -7.61 -13.46
N LEU A 15 18.03 -7.24 -14.47
CA LEU A 15 16.63 -6.89 -14.30
C LEU A 15 15.80 -8.18 -14.04
N PRO A 16 15.19 -8.35 -12.86
CA PRO A 16 14.35 -9.52 -12.58
C PRO A 16 13.10 -9.55 -13.46
N GLU A 17 12.48 -10.72 -13.61
CA GLU A 17 11.30 -10.92 -14.48
C GLU A 17 10.14 -9.99 -14.15
N ASN A 18 9.82 -9.79 -12.87
CA ASN A 18 8.75 -8.89 -12.43
C ASN A 18 9.02 -7.42 -12.79
N CYS A 19 10.28 -6.96 -12.80
CA CYS A 19 10.62 -5.64 -13.35
C CYS A 19 10.65 -5.64 -14.88
N GLY A 20 11.17 -6.72 -15.49
CA GLY A 20 11.27 -6.87 -16.94
C GLY A 20 9.93 -6.81 -17.64
N ALA A 21 8.85 -7.29 -16.99
CA ALA A 21 7.48 -7.19 -17.49
C ALA A 21 7.03 -5.74 -17.76
N TYR A 22 7.58 -4.77 -17.04
CA TYR A 22 7.25 -3.35 -17.15
C TYR A 22 8.31 -2.53 -17.92
N ASN A 23 9.31 -3.19 -18.50
CA ASN A 23 10.35 -2.57 -19.33
C ASN A 23 10.42 -3.21 -20.73
N VAL A 24 9.27 -3.28 -21.39
CA VAL A 24 9.12 -3.76 -22.77
C VAL A 24 8.56 -2.67 -23.69
N PRO A 25 8.72 -2.76 -25.03
CA PRO A 25 8.13 -1.79 -25.95
C PRO A 25 6.61 -1.64 -25.73
N GLY A 26 6.15 -0.41 -25.52
CA GLY A 26 4.73 -0.11 -25.26
C GLY A 26 4.29 -0.24 -23.80
N SER A 27 5.19 -0.62 -22.89
CA SER A 27 4.96 -0.51 -21.44
C SER A 27 5.19 0.91 -20.93
N GLU A 28 4.90 1.13 -19.64
CA GLU A 28 4.98 2.44 -18.98
C GLU A 28 6.42 2.93 -18.79
N CYS A 29 7.41 2.04 -18.86
CA CYS A 29 8.83 2.40 -18.79
C CYS A 29 9.57 2.07 -20.09
N THR A 30 9.72 3.07 -20.95
CA THR A 30 10.50 2.96 -22.20
C THR A 30 11.97 3.34 -22.07
N ASP A 31 12.34 4.10 -21.03
CA ASP A 31 13.65 4.75 -20.91
C ASP A 31 14.73 3.87 -20.22
N GLY A 32 14.42 2.58 -20.04
CA GLY A 32 15.23 1.64 -19.28
C GLY A 32 14.88 1.62 -17.80
N MET A 33 15.15 0.50 -17.15
CA MET A 33 14.74 0.24 -15.77
C MET A 33 15.90 -0.34 -14.95
N THR A 34 15.95 0.05 -13.68
CA THR A 34 16.86 -0.52 -12.67
C THR A 34 16.04 -1.24 -11.61
N ALA A 35 16.55 -2.35 -11.09
CA ALA A 35 15.95 -3.05 -9.96
C ALA A 35 16.83 -2.94 -8.71
N THR A 36 16.22 -2.70 -7.57
CA THR A 36 16.88 -2.61 -6.27
C THR A 36 16.12 -3.44 -5.25
N ASN A 37 16.84 -4.26 -4.50
CA ASN A 37 16.29 -4.94 -3.33
C ASN A 37 16.46 -4.06 -2.09
N VAL A 38 15.37 -3.82 -1.37
CA VAL A 38 15.33 -3.04 -0.13
C VAL A 38 14.93 -3.96 1.01
N THR A 39 15.81 -4.17 1.99
CA THR A 39 15.50 -4.96 3.19
C THR A 39 15.36 -4.03 4.39
N PHE A 40 14.33 -4.26 5.20
CA PHE A 40 14.10 -3.55 6.47
C PHE A 40 14.42 -4.46 7.66
N ASP A 41 14.65 -3.88 8.83
CA ASP A 41 14.96 -4.62 10.06
C ASP A 41 13.78 -5.44 10.63
N ASP A 42 12.56 -5.03 10.29
CA ASP A 42 11.31 -5.65 10.69
C ASP A 42 10.82 -6.77 9.75
N CYS A 43 11.61 -7.15 8.74
CA CYS A 43 11.23 -8.19 7.79
C CYS A 43 12.45 -8.82 7.13
N GLY A 44 12.53 -10.16 7.11
CA GLY A 44 13.71 -10.88 6.63
C GLY A 44 13.94 -10.80 5.11
N ASP A 45 12.86 -10.69 4.33
CA ASP A 45 12.93 -10.74 2.86
C ASP A 45 12.96 -9.33 2.23
N PRO A 46 13.74 -9.12 1.15
CA PRO A 46 13.83 -7.81 0.49
C PRO A 46 12.60 -7.50 -0.38
N TRP A 47 12.18 -6.23 -0.39
CA TRP A 47 11.27 -5.68 -1.38
C TRP A 47 11.99 -5.34 -2.68
N THR A 48 11.46 -5.85 -3.80
CA THR A 48 11.97 -5.50 -5.13
C THR A 48 11.35 -4.18 -5.57
N VAL A 49 12.20 -3.19 -5.80
CA VAL A 49 11.84 -1.88 -6.34
C VAL A 49 12.35 -1.80 -7.77
N CYS A 50 11.44 -1.68 -8.72
CA CYS A 50 11.69 -1.44 -10.13
C CYS A 50 11.55 0.06 -10.40
N ARG A 51 12.65 0.75 -10.71
CA ARG A 51 12.64 2.18 -10.97
C ARG A 51 12.97 2.45 -12.44
N CYS A 52 12.06 3.08 -13.15
CA CYS A 52 12.31 3.57 -14.49
C CYS A 52 13.37 4.69 -14.47
N SER A 53 14.19 4.80 -15.51
CA SER A 53 15.22 5.84 -15.61
C SER A 53 14.65 7.25 -15.45
N ASN A 54 13.41 7.47 -15.91
CA ASN A 54 12.70 8.74 -15.83
C ASN A 54 11.88 8.93 -14.53
N GLY A 55 11.90 7.98 -13.59
CA GLY A 55 11.12 8.02 -12.36
C GLY A 55 11.41 9.26 -11.52
N ASN A 56 10.36 10.00 -11.11
CA ASN A 56 10.53 11.26 -10.38
C ASN A 56 11.06 11.06 -8.96
N MET A 57 10.71 9.95 -8.30
CA MET A 57 11.18 9.65 -6.95
C MET A 57 12.60 9.07 -6.98
N THR A 58 13.46 9.56 -6.09
CA THR A 58 14.79 8.99 -5.85
C THR A 58 14.67 7.69 -5.05
N MET A 59 15.72 6.85 -5.06
CA MET A 59 15.72 5.65 -4.20
C MET A 59 15.62 5.98 -2.72
N ASP A 60 16.21 7.09 -2.25
CA ASP A 60 16.07 7.53 -0.86
C ASP A 60 14.62 7.85 -0.52
N THR A 61 13.91 8.54 -1.42
CA THR A 61 12.46 8.81 -1.28
C THR A 61 11.65 7.52 -1.26
N VAL A 62 11.94 6.59 -2.17
CA VAL A 62 11.23 5.30 -2.25
C VAL A 62 11.45 4.48 -0.99
N VAL A 63 12.69 4.41 -0.50
CA VAL A 63 13.04 3.70 0.72
C VAL A 63 12.35 4.31 1.95
N ASP A 64 12.35 5.65 2.08
CA ASP A 64 11.65 6.33 3.18
C ASP A 64 10.14 6.09 3.14
N GLN A 65 9.51 6.23 1.97
CA GLN A 65 8.06 6.04 1.83
C GLN A 65 7.64 4.59 2.06
N LEU A 66 8.33 3.63 1.43
CA LEU A 66 8.10 2.20 1.66
C LEU A 66 8.34 1.85 3.14
N GLY A 67 9.38 2.43 3.74
CA GLY A 67 9.70 2.31 5.17
C GLY A 67 8.58 2.77 6.10
N ARG A 68 7.77 3.75 5.69
CA ARG A 68 6.63 4.29 6.45
C ARG A 68 5.35 3.48 6.30
N VAL A 69 5.25 2.61 5.29
CA VAL A 69 4.16 1.65 5.20
C VAL A 69 4.32 0.64 6.35
N PRO A 70 3.34 0.48 7.24
CA PRO A 70 3.44 -0.43 8.39
C PRO A 70 3.69 -1.87 7.93
N VAL A 71 4.59 -2.61 8.58
CA VAL A 71 5.01 -3.95 8.13
C VAL A 71 3.84 -4.92 7.92
N GLY A 72 2.81 -4.85 8.78
CA GLY A 72 1.62 -5.70 8.64
C GLY A 72 0.85 -5.46 7.35
N LEU A 73 0.89 -4.23 6.81
CA LEU A 73 0.31 -3.88 5.52
C LEU A 73 1.34 -4.06 4.38
N ARG A 74 2.57 -3.60 4.59
CA ARG A 74 3.67 -3.62 3.62
C ARG A 74 4.02 -5.02 3.14
N ARG A 75 3.82 -6.06 3.97
CA ARG A 75 4.03 -7.45 3.54
C ARG A 75 3.18 -7.83 2.33
N TYR A 76 1.96 -7.26 2.21
CA TYR A 76 1.09 -7.48 1.05
C TYR A 76 1.55 -6.75 -0.22
N VAL A 77 2.60 -5.91 -0.16
CA VAL A 77 3.19 -5.29 -1.35
C VAL A 77 4.21 -6.26 -1.96
N ALA A 78 3.99 -6.64 -3.21
CA ALA A 78 4.85 -7.56 -3.95
C ALA A 78 6.06 -6.81 -4.53
N THR A 79 5.85 -6.06 -5.62
CA THR A 79 6.83 -5.23 -6.30
C THR A 79 6.43 -3.75 -6.23
N VAL A 80 7.41 -2.87 -6.05
CA VAL A 80 7.19 -1.42 -6.18
C VAL A 80 7.72 -0.95 -7.52
N VAL A 81 6.87 -0.41 -8.39
CA VAL A 81 7.23 0.12 -9.70
C VAL A 81 7.16 1.64 -9.65
N VAL A 82 8.28 2.30 -9.93
CA VAL A 82 8.43 3.76 -9.83
C VAL A 82 8.68 4.35 -11.20
N LEU A 83 7.75 5.20 -11.63
CA LEU A 83 7.61 5.69 -13.01
C LEU A 83 7.64 7.22 -13.04
N GLY A 84 8.06 7.75 -14.18
CA GLY A 84 8.10 9.18 -14.43
C GLY A 84 6.78 9.69 -15.00
N ASP A 85 6.22 10.75 -14.44
CA ASP A 85 5.09 11.48 -15.02
C ASP A 85 5.10 12.95 -14.55
N THR A 86 4.43 13.81 -15.31
CA THR A 86 4.10 15.19 -14.95
C THR A 86 3.00 15.31 -13.90
N SER A 87 2.16 14.29 -13.76
CA SER A 87 1.06 14.23 -12.80
C SER A 87 1.25 13.07 -11.82
N THR A 88 0.92 13.29 -10.55
CA THR A 88 0.98 12.24 -9.53
C THR A 88 -0.27 11.37 -9.61
N HIS A 89 -0.07 10.07 -9.80
CA HIS A 89 -1.12 9.06 -9.74
C HIS A 89 -0.50 7.69 -9.43
N ALA A 90 -1.35 6.70 -9.17
CA ALA A 90 -0.91 5.36 -8.85
C ALA A 90 -2.00 4.34 -9.19
N TYR A 91 -1.61 3.07 -9.24
CA TYR A 91 -2.54 1.96 -9.25
C TYR A 91 -1.87 0.69 -8.70
N THR A 92 -2.69 -0.28 -8.33
CA THR A 92 -2.25 -1.58 -7.82
C THR A 92 -2.82 -2.71 -8.65
N LEU A 93 -1.96 -3.66 -9.01
CA LEU A 93 -2.37 -4.88 -9.69
C LEU A 93 -2.79 -5.96 -8.70
N THR A 94 -3.59 -6.91 -9.15
CA THR A 94 -4.13 -7.98 -8.30
C THR A 94 -3.08 -8.91 -7.71
N ASN A 95 -1.86 -8.91 -8.26
CA ASN A 95 -0.70 -9.62 -7.72
C ASN A 95 0.02 -8.87 -6.58
N GLY A 96 -0.43 -7.66 -6.22
CA GLY A 96 0.15 -6.82 -5.18
C GLY A 96 1.28 -5.91 -5.66
N ASP A 97 1.54 -5.83 -6.97
CA ASP A 97 2.46 -4.84 -7.52
C ASP A 97 1.82 -3.45 -7.46
N ILE A 98 2.54 -2.49 -6.89
CA ILE A 98 2.11 -1.09 -6.83
C ILE A 98 2.89 -0.27 -7.84
N HIS A 99 2.19 0.55 -8.62
CA HIS A 99 2.74 1.42 -9.64
C HIS A 99 2.55 2.87 -9.22
N LEU A 100 3.64 3.62 -9.16
CA LEU A 100 3.68 4.97 -8.63
C LEU A 100 4.28 5.92 -9.66
N PHE A 101 3.52 6.94 -10.04
CA PHE A 101 3.89 7.92 -11.05
C PHE A 101 4.08 9.29 -10.40
N GLY A 102 5.11 10.01 -10.83
CA GLY A 102 5.39 11.33 -10.27
C GLY A 102 5.93 11.26 -8.83
N GLY A 103 5.65 12.28 -8.03
CA GLY A 103 6.08 12.40 -6.64
C GLY A 103 4.96 12.02 -5.67
N SER A 104 4.66 10.73 -5.55
CA SER A 104 3.58 10.23 -4.69
C SER A 104 3.88 10.44 -3.19
N ALA A 105 2.94 11.06 -2.49
CA ALA A 105 2.99 11.28 -1.05
C ALA A 105 2.55 10.02 -0.28
N ILE A 106 2.84 9.96 1.03
CA ILE A 106 2.71 8.73 1.83
C ILE A 106 1.29 8.15 1.79
N GLU A 107 0.26 8.98 1.77
CA GLU A 107 -1.13 8.56 1.67
C GLU A 107 -1.41 7.73 0.42
N THR A 108 -0.78 8.04 -0.72
CA THR A 108 -0.87 7.24 -1.95
C THR A 108 -0.20 5.87 -1.76
N TRP A 109 0.96 5.82 -1.11
CA TRP A 109 1.62 4.54 -0.82
C TRP A 109 0.78 3.67 0.11
N LEU A 110 0.14 4.26 1.12
CA LEU A 110 -0.77 3.55 2.02
C LEU A 110 -2.02 3.07 1.28
N HIS A 111 -2.59 3.91 0.42
CA HIS A 111 -3.76 3.60 -0.41
C HIS A 111 -3.47 2.41 -1.35
N GLU A 112 -2.38 2.44 -2.10
CA GLU A 112 -2.01 1.32 -2.96
C GLU A 112 -1.70 0.05 -2.17
N SER A 113 -1.05 0.17 -1.00
CA SER A 113 -0.81 -0.98 -0.14
C SER A 113 -2.11 -1.58 0.41
N MET A 114 -3.16 -0.77 0.58
CA MET A 114 -4.50 -1.23 0.95
C MET A 114 -5.15 -2.04 -0.18
N HIS A 115 -4.97 -1.63 -1.44
CA HIS A 115 -5.36 -2.45 -2.59
C HIS A 115 -4.60 -3.76 -2.61
N SER A 116 -3.28 -3.75 -2.37
CA SER A 116 -2.49 -4.99 -2.33
C SER A 116 -2.99 -5.94 -1.25
N PHE A 117 -3.33 -5.44 -0.06
CA PHE A 117 -3.99 -6.22 0.98
C PHE A 117 -5.36 -6.74 0.54
N GLY A 118 -6.19 -5.90 -0.07
CA GLY A 118 -7.53 -6.25 -0.53
C GLY A 118 -7.52 -7.37 -1.58
N PHE A 119 -6.58 -7.33 -2.53
CA PHE A 119 -6.45 -8.37 -3.56
C PHE A 119 -5.78 -9.63 -3.04
N ALA A 120 -4.71 -9.47 -2.26
CA ALA A 120 -3.85 -10.59 -1.91
C ALA A 120 -4.28 -11.31 -0.63
N SER A 121 -5.09 -10.71 0.25
CA SER A 121 -5.59 -11.40 1.46
C SER A 121 -6.50 -12.61 1.18
N GLY A 122 -6.78 -12.93 -0.09
CA GLY A 122 -7.62 -14.06 -0.51
C GLY A 122 -9.10 -13.89 -0.14
N THR A 123 -9.44 -12.75 0.47
CA THR A 123 -10.78 -12.35 0.85
C THR A 123 -11.05 -11.09 0.09
N SER A 124 -12.08 -11.06 -0.75
CA SER A 124 -12.50 -9.81 -1.41
C SER A 124 -13.18 -8.91 -0.38
N VAL A 125 -12.39 -8.38 0.56
CA VAL A 125 -12.85 -7.56 1.70
C VAL A 125 -13.59 -6.33 1.22
N SER A 126 -13.14 -5.73 0.11
CA SER A 126 -13.76 -4.58 -0.54
C SER A 126 -15.02 -4.91 -1.35
N SER A 127 -15.35 -6.18 -1.60
CA SER A 127 -16.63 -6.58 -2.22
C SER A 127 -17.50 -7.44 -1.30
N ALA A 128 -17.05 -7.68 -0.07
CA ALA A 128 -17.80 -8.43 0.91
C ALA A 128 -19.12 -7.70 1.20
N SER A 129 -20.22 -8.44 1.33
CA SER A 129 -21.53 -7.85 1.62
C SER A 129 -21.49 -6.96 2.87
N LYS A 130 -20.75 -7.39 3.90
CA LYS A 130 -20.54 -6.61 5.12
C LYS A 130 -19.86 -5.24 4.90
N TRP A 131 -18.99 -5.14 3.89
CA TRP A 131 -18.37 -3.85 3.52
C TRP A 131 -19.37 -2.95 2.80
N LEU A 132 -20.09 -3.51 1.83
CA LEU A 132 -21.14 -2.78 1.11
C LEU A 132 -22.27 -2.31 2.04
N ASP A 133 -22.64 -3.14 3.02
CA ASP A 133 -23.60 -2.80 4.07
C ASP A 133 -23.06 -1.68 4.97
N ALA A 134 -21.75 -1.66 5.25
CA ALA A 134 -21.13 -0.61 6.04
C ALA A 134 -21.19 0.74 5.31
N ILE A 135 -20.82 0.76 4.02
CA ILE A 135 -20.97 1.95 3.15
C ILE A 135 -22.41 2.43 3.15
N GLY A 136 -23.39 1.54 2.94
CA GLY A 136 -24.81 1.89 2.86
C GLY A 136 -25.43 2.40 4.17
N ASN A 137 -24.80 2.14 5.31
CA ASN A 137 -25.26 2.58 6.63
C ASN A 137 -24.54 3.84 7.14
N ASP A 138 -23.54 4.31 6.41
CA ASP A 138 -22.80 5.54 6.72
C ASP A 138 -23.34 6.72 5.91
N SER A 139 -23.13 7.92 6.43
CA SER A 139 -23.64 9.18 5.85
C SER A 139 -22.56 10.01 5.18
N CYS A 140 -21.30 9.58 5.25
CA CYS A 140 -20.16 10.22 4.63
C CYS A 140 -19.11 9.19 4.19
N ALA A 141 -18.16 9.64 3.38
CA ALA A 141 -16.98 8.89 2.97
C ALA A 141 -15.72 9.76 3.16
N PRO A 142 -14.50 9.19 3.15
CA PRO A 142 -13.24 9.91 3.39
C PRO A 142 -12.90 11.02 2.39
N ASP A 143 -13.43 11.01 1.17
CA ASP A 143 -13.30 12.10 0.19
C ASP A 143 -14.13 11.79 -1.06
N ASP A 144 -14.12 12.69 -2.05
CA ASP A 144 -14.83 12.46 -3.31
C ASP A 144 -14.26 11.26 -4.09
N TYR A 145 -12.98 10.90 -3.90
CA TYR A 145 -12.37 9.78 -4.61
C TYR A 145 -12.92 8.43 -4.11
N SER A 146 -13.12 8.29 -2.79
CA SER A 146 -13.74 7.13 -2.17
C SER A 146 -15.13 6.82 -2.75
N LEU A 147 -15.87 7.82 -3.24
CA LEU A 147 -17.19 7.64 -3.85
C LEU A 147 -17.15 7.00 -5.25
N THR A 148 -15.96 6.79 -5.83
CA THR A 148 -15.79 6.20 -7.17
C THR A 148 -16.34 4.78 -7.22
N ASN A 149 -15.97 3.95 -6.23
CA ASN A 149 -16.49 2.59 -6.05
C ASN A 149 -16.06 2.03 -4.67
N ALA A 150 -16.63 0.89 -4.26
CA ALA A 150 -16.35 0.27 -2.96
C ALA A 150 -14.89 -0.17 -2.74
N VAL A 151 -14.11 -0.36 -3.81
CA VAL A 151 -12.69 -0.72 -3.74
C VAL A 151 -11.84 0.50 -3.40
N GLU A 152 -12.08 1.64 -4.05
CA GLU A 152 -11.42 2.90 -3.70
C GLU A 152 -11.82 3.38 -2.31
N ASP A 153 -13.10 3.23 -1.96
CA ASP A 153 -13.60 3.54 -0.62
C ASP A 153 -12.87 2.74 0.46
N PHE A 154 -12.70 1.43 0.25
CA PHE A 154 -11.96 0.56 1.16
C PHE A 154 -10.51 1.01 1.35
N ALA A 155 -9.83 1.38 0.26
CA ALA A 155 -8.47 1.87 0.32
C ALA A 155 -8.37 3.20 1.08
N GLN A 156 -9.29 4.14 0.83
CA GLN A 156 -9.31 5.44 1.52
C GLN A 156 -9.67 5.32 3.01
N VAL A 157 -10.69 4.54 3.37
CA VAL A 157 -11.00 4.27 4.78
C VAL A 157 -9.83 3.56 5.47
N GLY A 158 -9.13 2.69 4.74
CA GLY A 158 -7.85 2.11 5.15
C GLY A 158 -6.84 3.16 5.60
N VAL A 159 -6.56 4.16 4.77
CA VAL A 159 -5.64 5.26 5.11
C VAL A 159 -6.08 5.97 6.39
N MET A 160 -7.38 6.28 6.52
CA MET A 160 -7.95 6.90 7.71
C MET A 160 -7.78 6.03 8.96
N LYS A 161 -7.97 4.71 8.82
CA LYS A 161 -7.79 3.74 9.90
C LYS A 161 -6.34 3.63 10.32
N LEU A 162 -5.40 3.62 9.37
CA LEU A 162 -3.96 3.63 9.63
C LEU A 162 -3.57 4.88 10.43
N TYR A 163 -4.07 6.05 10.02
CA TYR A 163 -3.86 7.29 10.75
C TYR A 163 -4.41 7.17 12.18
N SER A 164 -5.67 6.76 12.34
CA SER A 164 -6.30 6.58 13.66
C SER A 164 -5.49 5.66 14.57
N LEU A 165 -5.05 4.52 14.06
CA LEU A 165 -4.24 3.58 14.83
C LEU A 165 -2.88 4.17 15.19
N ALA A 166 -2.24 4.96 14.32
CA ALA A 166 -0.98 5.65 14.61
C ALA A 166 -1.15 6.77 15.65
N HIS A 167 -2.30 7.44 15.64
CA HIS A 167 -2.65 8.59 16.47
C HIS A 167 -3.62 8.23 17.62
N TYR A 168 -3.52 7.02 18.15
CA TYR A 168 -4.22 6.58 19.38
C TYR A 168 -5.76 6.74 19.34
N GLY A 169 -6.35 6.56 18.16
CA GLY A 169 -7.79 6.65 17.93
C GLY A 169 -8.23 7.94 17.24
N GLU A 170 -7.38 8.95 17.15
CA GLU A 170 -7.73 10.24 16.56
C GLU A 170 -7.72 10.21 15.03
N LEU A 171 -8.73 10.80 14.41
CA LEU A 171 -8.72 11.07 12.96
C LEU A 171 -8.02 12.40 12.66
N PRO A 172 -7.61 12.65 11.40
CA PRO A 172 -7.10 13.95 10.99
C PRO A 172 -8.09 15.08 11.31
N SER A 173 -7.58 16.28 11.59
CA SER A 173 -8.43 17.43 11.89
C SER A 173 -9.47 17.69 10.78
N GLY A 174 -10.72 17.94 11.17
CA GLY A 174 -11.84 18.14 10.24
C GLY A 174 -12.62 16.86 9.91
N TRP A 175 -12.17 15.70 10.39
CA TRP A 175 -12.86 14.43 10.22
C TRP A 175 -13.63 14.00 11.47
N GLU A 176 -14.91 13.70 11.28
CA GLU A 176 -15.79 13.18 12.33
C GLU A 176 -16.02 11.67 12.11
N PRO A 177 -15.62 10.81 13.07
CA PRO A 177 -15.72 9.36 12.89
C PRO A 177 -17.16 8.86 12.82
N GLU A 178 -18.12 9.57 13.43
CA GLU A 178 -19.50 9.10 13.57
C GLU A 178 -20.24 8.93 12.24
N CYS A 179 -19.90 9.70 11.20
CA CYS A 179 -20.57 9.61 9.92
C CYS A 179 -20.10 8.43 9.05
N MET A 180 -18.91 7.87 9.34
CA MET A 180 -18.34 6.70 8.66
C MET A 180 -18.05 5.54 9.64
N LYS A 181 -18.81 5.48 10.74
CA LYS A 181 -18.53 4.56 11.85
C LYS A 181 -18.71 3.10 11.49
N ASN A 182 -19.60 2.77 10.56
CA ASN A 182 -19.84 1.39 10.18
C ASN A 182 -18.65 0.87 9.36
N GLN A 183 -18.11 1.69 8.46
CA GLN A 183 -16.89 1.40 7.71
C GLN A 183 -15.69 1.26 8.68
N LEU A 184 -15.51 2.19 9.62
CA LEU A 184 -14.44 2.08 10.63
C LEU A 184 -14.58 0.82 11.51
N ALA A 185 -15.80 0.47 11.92
CA ALA A 185 -16.08 -0.75 12.68
C ALA A 185 -15.83 -2.03 11.87
N TYR A 186 -16.10 -2.02 10.56
CA TYR A 186 -15.72 -3.10 9.67
C TYR A 186 -14.20 -3.29 9.68
N MET A 187 -13.44 -2.20 9.55
CA MET A 187 -11.98 -2.23 9.61
C MET A 187 -11.47 -2.78 10.94
N ASP A 188 -12.06 -2.39 12.07
CA ASP A 188 -11.75 -2.94 13.39
C ASP A 188 -11.97 -4.46 13.50
N GLY A 189 -12.91 -5.00 12.72
CA GLY A 189 -13.17 -6.44 12.66
C GLY A 189 -12.15 -7.24 11.86
N LEU A 190 -11.31 -6.58 11.07
CA LEU A 190 -10.27 -7.24 10.27
C LEU A 190 -9.02 -7.51 11.15
N PRO A 191 -8.49 -8.75 11.19
CA PRO A 191 -7.35 -9.09 12.04
C PRO A 191 -6.11 -8.22 11.86
N LEU A 192 -5.92 -7.66 10.65
CA LEU A 192 -4.79 -6.78 10.34
C LEU A 192 -4.85 -5.45 11.10
N PHE A 193 -6.02 -4.85 11.30
CA PHE A 193 -6.15 -3.45 11.75
C PHE A 193 -6.21 -3.31 13.27
N ASN A 194 -5.20 -3.87 13.92
CA ASN A 194 -4.88 -3.58 15.32
C ASN A 194 -3.41 -3.15 15.41
N ARG A 195 -3.04 -2.36 16.43
CA ARG A 195 -1.69 -1.80 16.55
C ARG A 195 -0.59 -2.87 16.61
N THR A 196 -0.85 -4.02 17.24
CA THR A 196 0.13 -5.10 17.40
C THR A 196 0.46 -5.77 16.07
N THR A 197 -0.54 -6.04 15.24
CA THR A 197 -0.34 -6.70 13.95
C THR A 197 0.08 -5.72 12.87
N LEU A 198 -0.54 -4.54 12.81
CA LEU A 198 -0.27 -3.55 11.77
C LEU A 198 1.13 -2.93 11.92
N PHE A 199 1.49 -2.51 13.13
CA PHE A 199 2.79 -1.91 13.47
C PHE A 199 3.71 -2.90 14.19
N GLY A 200 3.53 -4.20 13.94
CA GLY A 200 4.40 -5.23 14.48
C GLY A 200 5.85 -5.07 14.00
N ASN A 201 6.67 -6.08 14.25
CA ASN A 201 8.09 -6.10 13.91
C ASN A 201 8.48 -7.31 13.05
N THR A 202 7.49 -7.96 12.43
CA THR A 202 7.71 -9.10 11.52
C THR A 202 6.69 -9.08 10.39
N CYS A 203 7.12 -9.56 9.22
CA CYS A 203 6.24 -9.89 8.10
C CYS A 203 5.50 -11.22 8.29
N ASP A 204 5.87 -12.06 9.26
CA ASP A 204 5.28 -13.38 9.44
C ASP A 204 3.75 -13.28 9.58
N ILE A 205 3.02 -14.08 8.78
CA ILE A 205 1.58 -14.22 8.90
C ILE A 205 1.29 -15.47 9.73
N PRO A 206 0.70 -15.36 10.95
CA PRO A 206 0.23 -16.53 11.65
C PRO A 206 -0.96 -17.15 10.89
N GLY A 207 -0.74 -18.27 10.22
CA GLY A 207 -1.78 -19.01 9.51
C GLY A 207 -1.51 -19.17 8.00
N ASN A 208 -2.13 -20.19 7.41
CA ASN A 208 -1.93 -20.61 6.02
C ASN A 208 -2.70 -19.69 5.05
N SER A 209 -2.22 -18.47 4.82
CA SER A 209 -2.81 -17.54 3.84
C SER A 209 -1.83 -17.28 2.69
N SER A 210 -2.25 -17.62 1.48
CA SER A 210 -1.54 -17.47 0.21
C SER A 210 -1.64 -16.05 -0.36
N GLY A 211 -1.40 -15.04 0.47
CA GLY A 211 -1.46 -13.62 0.10
C GLY A 211 -0.10 -12.96 -0.03
N ALA A 212 -0.05 -11.73 -0.54
CA ALA A 212 1.17 -11.15 -1.09
C ALA A 212 2.29 -11.04 -0.03
N ARG A 213 3.48 -11.40 -0.54
CA ARG A 213 4.59 -12.12 0.10
C ARG A 213 4.20 -13.41 0.79
#